data_AF-A0A2Z2PFX1-F1
#
_entry.id   AF-A0A2Z2PFX1-F1
#
_cell.length_a   1.000
_cell.length_b   1.000
_cell.length_c   1.000
_cell.angle_alpha   90.00
_cell.angle_beta   90.00
_cell.angle_gamma   90.00
#
_symmetry.space_group_name_H-M   'P 1'
#
loop_
_entity.id
_entity.type
_entity.pdbx_description
1 polymer ?
#
loop_
_entity_poly.entity_id
_entity_poly.type
_entity_poly.pdbx_seq_one_letter_code
_entity_poly.pdbx_strand_id
1 'polypeptide(L)'
;MRRSRISIGFSEKEFAEALAPRVATVGTRPVDAVEQLLTQILVENLRQQTALALRKIPSVKLHSMYFKERCASLARLADIGYDTWYAELAFSTTRENMVDGVEIDTQGLHLSPINCGPAGLITHRLWSKQLKTQTNHILRLNHVTIPPSTFLETKKMMEAICLEQPLVANPRPGPRTQGYEFGIEGFEFVAFDHLVTGKRCFCSCARLAHEKMMSEAIRIASHSGAWTHQVVRLLSDATYIDEICHLCIARRSGPEAAASFYGDDIGEFITPYIDQLMLMSGMDKSTARSEVQYTLGVRRWMREAEMYSLVKKLFPDQVILREASPPWLGRQRFDVYLPAIGLALEHHGEQHYRAITAFGGEVALKRNMERDALKRSLCEQNAVQLVEIRFDEQMTLPLLRRKLRRFIMA
;
A
#
# COMPACT_ATOMS: atom_id res chain seq x y z
N MET A 1 -29.60 -32.60 -6.99
CA MET A 1 -28.71 -31.42 -6.96
C MET A 1 -29.39 -30.32 -6.18
N ARG A 2 -28.81 -29.86 -5.06
CA ARG A 2 -29.37 -28.75 -4.27
C ARG A 2 -28.92 -27.45 -4.91
N ARG A 3 -29.86 -26.67 -5.45
CA ARG A 3 -29.62 -25.29 -5.85
C ARG A 3 -29.99 -24.35 -4.72
N SER A 4 -29.25 -23.26 -4.57
CA SER A 4 -29.57 -22.22 -3.60
C SER A 4 -29.54 -20.86 -4.29
N ARG A 5 -30.50 -20.02 -3.92
CA ARG A 5 -30.54 -18.63 -4.37
C ARG A 5 -29.83 -17.78 -3.32
N ILE A 6 -28.88 -16.95 -3.75
CA ILE A 6 -28.09 -16.07 -2.89
C ILE A 6 -28.30 -14.65 -3.38
N SER A 7 -28.71 -13.76 -2.47
CA SER A 7 -28.73 -12.33 -2.74
C SER A 7 -27.42 -11.71 -2.27
N ILE A 8 -26.76 -10.96 -3.15
CA ILE A 8 -25.55 -10.19 -2.84
C ILE A 8 -25.73 -8.72 -3.25
N GLY A 9 -25.05 -7.84 -2.54
CA GLY A 9 -25.04 -6.43 -2.83
C GLY A 9 -25.50 -5.57 -1.66
N PHE A 10 -25.93 -4.37 -1.99
CA PHE A 10 -26.18 -3.28 -1.06
C PHE A 10 -27.16 -2.28 -1.66
N SER A 11 -27.79 -1.46 -0.82
CA SER A 11 -28.40 -0.22 -1.31
C SER A 11 -27.32 0.84 -1.55
N GLU A 12 -27.50 1.68 -2.57
CA GLU A 12 -26.54 2.76 -2.87
C GLU A 12 -26.33 3.68 -1.66
N LYS A 13 -27.42 4.01 -0.96
CA LYS A 13 -27.42 4.84 0.24
C LYS A 13 -26.61 4.24 1.39
N GLU A 14 -26.86 2.98 1.76
CA GLU A 14 -26.11 2.32 2.85
C GLU A 14 -24.63 2.19 2.50
N PHE A 15 -24.32 1.92 1.23
CA PHE A 15 -22.94 1.88 0.76
C PHE A 15 -22.27 3.24 0.89
N ALA A 16 -22.95 4.32 0.49
CA ALA A 16 -22.44 5.68 0.61
C ALA A 16 -22.22 6.09 2.07
N GLU A 17 -23.19 5.82 2.95
CA GLU A 17 -23.11 6.08 4.38
C GLU A 17 -21.96 5.31 5.04
N ALA A 18 -21.68 4.08 4.59
CA ALA A 18 -20.57 3.27 5.09
C ALA A 18 -19.21 3.63 4.48
N LEU A 19 -19.17 4.15 3.25
CA LEU A 19 -17.94 4.53 2.55
C LEU A 19 -17.43 5.90 2.98
N ALA A 20 -18.32 6.88 3.15
CA ALA A 20 -17.98 8.26 3.49
C ALA A 20 -17.00 8.39 4.69
N PRO A 21 -17.25 7.80 5.87
CA PRO A 21 -16.31 7.90 6.99
C PRO A 21 -14.97 7.21 6.73
N ARG A 22 -14.92 6.18 5.87
CA ARG A 22 -13.67 5.49 5.52
C ARG A 22 -12.80 6.35 4.63
N VAL A 23 -13.37 6.95 3.59
CA VAL A 23 -12.62 7.82 2.69
C VAL A 23 -12.27 9.17 3.33
N ALA A 24 -12.97 9.55 4.39
CA ALA A 24 -12.61 10.70 5.23
C ALA A 24 -11.41 10.42 6.16
N THR A 25 -11.04 9.15 6.35
CA THR A 25 -9.95 8.77 7.23
C THR A 25 -8.60 9.07 6.56
N VAL A 26 -7.77 9.88 7.23
CA VAL A 26 -6.41 10.19 6.77
C VAL A 26 -5.63 8.90 6.51
N GLY A 27 -4.89 8.85 5.41
CA GLY A 27 -4.14 7.67 5.02
C GLY A 27 -4.99 6.53 4.45
N THR A 28 -6.22 6.78 4.04
CA THR A 28 -7.06 5.78 3.37
C THR A 28 -7.23 6.11 1.90
N ARG A 29 -6.75 5.23 1.01
CA ARG A 29 -7.01 5.35 -0.42
C ARG A 29 -8.47 5.00 -0.73
N PRO A 30 -9.18 5.76 -1.58
CA PRO A 30 -10.59 5.50 -1.87
C PRO A 30 -10.85 4.11 -2.41
N VAL A 31 -10.01 3.62 -3.33
CA VAL A 31 -10.13 2.28 -3.90
C VAL A 31 -9.98 1.19 -2.84
N ASP A 32 -9.03 1.35 -1.91
CA ASP A 32 -8.84 0.38 -0.83
C ASP A 32 -10.04 0.39 0.14
N ALA A 33 -10.61 1.56 0.44
CA ALA A 33 -11.83 1.67 1.23
C ALA A 33 -13.02 0.96 0.57
N VAL A 34 -13.16 1.11 -0.75
CA VAL A 34 -14.18 0.42 -1.56
C VAL A 34 -14.01 -1.09 -1.50
N GLU A 35 -12.79 -1.58 -1.71
CA GLU A 35 -12.50 -3.02 -1.68
C GLU A 35 -12.73 -3.64 -0.30
N GLN A 36 -12.32 -2.93 0.76
CA GLN A 36 -12.58 -3.34 2.14
C GLN A 36 -14.08 -3.37 2.45
N LEU A 37 -14.83 -2.34 2.03
CA LEU A 37 -16.27 -2.27 2.26
C LEU A 37 -17.01 -3.36 1.46
N LEU A 38 -16.69 -3.54 0.18
CA LEU A 38 -17.26 -4.58 -0.66
C LEU A 38 -17.01 -5.98 -0.08
N THR A 39 -15.77 -6.24 0.38
CA THR A 39 -15.42 -7.49 1.06
C THR A 39 -16.31 -7.73 2.28
N GLN A 40 -16.49 -6.72 3.12
CA GLN A 40 -17.33 -6.82 4.32
C GLN A 40 -18.81 -7.06 3.98
N ILE A 41 -19.34 -6.35 2.98
CA ILE A 41 -20.73 -6.52 2.53
C ILE A 41 -20.95 -7.93 1.99
N LEU A 42 -20.07 -8.43 1.13
CA LEU A 42 -20.21 -9.76 0.54
C LEU A 42 -20.10 -10.88 1.60
N VAL A 43 -19.24 -10.71 2.61
CA VAL A 43 -19.18 -11.62 3.77
C VAL A 43 -20.51 -11.61 4.52
N GLU A 44 -21.06 -10.44 4.80
CA GLU A 44 -22.31 -10.31 5.56
C GLU A 44 -23.53 -10.82 4.78
N ASN A 45 -23.61 -10.52 3.48
CA ASN A 45 -24.65 -11.07 2.61
C ASN A 45 -24.68 -12.60 2.65
N LEU A 46 -23.51 -13.27 2.64
CA LEU A 46 -23.42 -14.73 2.76
C LEU A 46 -23.86 -15.22 4.14
N ARG A 47 -23.48 -14.52 5.21
CA ARG A 47 -23.86 -14.89 6.59
C ARG A 47 -25.37 -14.84 6.79
N GLN A 48 -26.04 -13.90 6.13
CA GLN A 48 -27.49 -13.75 6.18
C GLN A 48 -28.24 -14.84 5.40
N GLN A 49 -27.56 -15.61 4.54
CA GLN A 49 -28.15 -16.76 3.86
C GLN A 49 -28.28 -17.98 4.79
N THR A 50 -29.29 -17.97 5.66
CA THR A 50 -29.57 -19.07 6.60
C THR A 50 -29.73 -20.43 5.90
N ALA A 51 -30.22 -20.44 4.65
CA ALA A 51 -30.37 -21.63 3.81
C ALA A 51 -29.05 -22.37 3.52
N LEU A 52 -27.90 -21.69 3.61
CA LEU A 52 -26.58 -22.32 3.42
C LEU A 52 -26.10 -23.06 4.68
N ALA A 53 -26.65 -22.77 5.86
CA ALA A 53 -26.24 -23.36 7.13
C ALA A 53 -24.70 -23.37 7.31
N LEU A 54 -24.10 -22.17 7.27
CA LEU A 54 -22.65 -21.99 7.27
C LEU A 54 -22.00 -22.56 8.54
N ARG A 55 -20.88 -23.25 8.38
CA ARG A 55 -20.07 -23.78 9.49
C ARG A 55 -19.00 -22.83 10.00
N LYS A 56 -18.57 -21.89 9.16
CA LYS A 56 -17.49 -20.93 9.44
C LYS A 56 -17.88 -19.58 8.86
N ILE A 57 -17.28 -18.53 9.41
CA ILE A 57 -17.35 -17.20 8.81
C ILE A 57 -16.78 -17.30 7.39
N PRO A 58 -17.54 -16.86 6.36
CA PRO A 58 -17.06 -16.87 5.00
C PRO A 58 -15.96 -15.84 4.81
N SER A 59 -15.11 -16.03 3.79
CA SER A 59 -14.06 -15.10 3.44
C SER A 59 -14.19 -14.67 1.98
N VAL A 60 -13.93 -13.40 1.71
CA VAL A 60 -13.93 -12.83 0.36
C VAL A 60 -12.51 -12.46 -0.01
N LYS A 61 -12.11 -12.77 -1.25
CA LYS A 61 -10.84 -12.35 -1.83
C LYS A 61 -11.08 -11.53 -3.09
N LEU A 62 -10.60 -10.29 -3.07
CA LEU A 62 -10.49 -9.42 -4.22
C LEU A 62 -9.04 -9.38 -4.68
N HIS A 63 -8.83 -9.18 -5.99
CA HIS A 63 -7.50 -9.16 -6.59
C HIS A 63 -7.21 -7.73 -7.08
N SER A 64 -6.30 -7.03 -6.39
CA SER A 64 -5.98 -5.62 -6.63
C SER A 64 -5.51 -5.31 -8.06
N MET A 65 -4.94 -6.31 -8.75
CA MET A 65 -4.43 -6.17 -10.12
C MET A 65 -5.51 -5.89 -11.18
N TYR A 66 -6.79 -6.16 -10.88
CA TYR A 66 -7.88 -5.99 -11.85
C TYR A 66 -8.43 -4.58 -11.90
N PHE A 67 -8.67 -3.95 -10.74
CA PHE A 67 -8.97 -2.53 -10.75
C PHE A 67 -7.69 -1.75 -10.85
N LYS A 68 -7.43 -1.29 -12.06
CA LYS A 68 -6.14 -0.77 -12.43
C LYS A 68 -5.91 0.66 -11.89
N GLU A 69 -6.95 1.52 -11.79
CA GLU A 69 -6.80 2.92 -11.32
C GLU A 69 -6.66 3.00 -9.79
N ARG A 70 -5.60 2.40 -9.22
CA ARG A 70 -5.41 2.28 -7.75
C ARG A 70 -5.43 3.60 -6.99
N CYS A 71 -5.04 4.69 -7.64
CA CYS A 71 -4.99 6.03 -7.07
C CYS A 71 -6.21 6.89 -7.46
N ALA A 72 -7.32 6.29 -7.89
CA ALA A 72 -8.54 7.02 -8.22
C ALA A 72 -9.08 7.77 -6.99
N SER A 73 -9.38 9.06 -7.17
CA SER A 73 -10.12 9.85 -6.19
C SER A 73 -11.59 9.44 -6.14
N LEU A 74 -12.34 9.89 -5.12
CA LEU A 74 -13.77 9.67 -5.06
C LEU A 74 -14.49 10.35 -6.24
N ALA A 75 -14.03 11.52 -6.67
CA ALA A 75 -14.49 12.17 -7.89
C ALA A 75 -14.33 11.26 -9.12
N ARG A 76 -13.16 10.63 -9.26
CA ARG A 76 -12.88 9.72 -10.37
C ARG A 76 -13.76 8.47 -10.33
N LEU A 77 -13.95 7.87 -9.16
CA LEU A 77 -14.87 6.75 -8.96
C LEU A 77 -16.33 7.13 -9.27
N ALA A 78 -16.74 8.36 -8.99
CA ALA A 78 -18.06 8.88 -9.38
C ALA A 78 -18.22 9.08 -10.90
N ASP A 79 -17.14 9.14 -11.66
CA ASP A 79 -17.18 9.19 -13.12
C ASP A 79 -17.19 7.80 -13.77
N ILE A 80 -16.38 6.86 -13.25
CA ILE A 80 -16.13 5.58 -13.93
C ILE A 80 -16.66 4.34 -13.19
N GLY A 81 -17.05 4.49 -11.93
CA GLY A 81 -17.40 3.37 -11.07
C GLY A 81 -16.17 2.61 -10.55
N TYR A 82 -16.40 1.37 -10.15
CA TYR A 82 -15.36 0.43 -9.76
C TYR A 82 -15.66 -0.93 -10.41
N ASP A 83 -14.66 -1.55 -11.02
CA ASP A 83 -14.77 -2.88 -11.59
C ASP A 83 -13.66 -3.82 -11.10
N THR A 84 -13.99 -5.08 -10.91
CA THR A 84 -13.01 -6.10 -10.56
C THR A 84 -13.40 -7.45 -11.09
N TRP A 85 -12.41 -8.33 -11.23
CA TRP A 85 -12.58 -9.65 -11.84
C TRP A 85 -12.30 -10.74 -10.83
N TYR A 86 -13.02 -11.84 -10.99
CA TYR A 86 -12.83 -13.07 -10.24
C TYR A 86 -12.82 -12.87 -8.72
N ALA A 87 -13.80 -12.13 -8.18
CA ALA A 87 -14.00 -12.03 -6.73
C ALA A 87 -14.36 -13.41 -6.18
N GLU A 88 -13.59 -13.93 -5.22
CA GLU A 88 -13.76 -15.30 -4.70
C GLU A 88 -14.40 -15.27 -3.30
N LEU A 89 -15.58 -15.87 -3.18
CA LEU A 89 -16.33 -16.04 -1.96
C LEU A 89 -16.15 -17.47 -1.47
N ALA A 90 -15.34 -17.68 -0.44
CA ALA A 90 -15.12 -18.99 0.16
C ALA A 90 -15.99 -19.18 1.40
N PHE A 91 -16.72 -20.28 1.45
CA PHE A 91 -17.61 -20.62 2.57
C PHE A 91 -17.65 -22.14 2.80
N SER A 92 -18.21 -22.57 3.93
CA SER A 92 -18.34 -24.00 4.23
C SER A 92 -19.70 -24.33 4.83
N THR A 93 -20.25 -25.47 4.44
CA THR A 93 -21.56 -25.98 4.89
C THR A 93 -21.40 -27.38 5.50
N THR A 94 -22.44 -27.91 6.13
CA THR A 94 -22.47 -29.33 6.49
C THR A 94 -22.55 -30.20 5.22
N ARG A 95 -22.26 -31.50 5.31
CA ARG A 95 -22.33 -32.39 4.13
C ARG A 95 -23.76 -32.47 3.57
N GLU A 96 -24.75 -32.45 4.46
CA GLU A 96 -26.17 -32.49 4.15
C GLU A 96 -26.66 -31.16 3.53
N ASN A 97 -25.97 -30.06 3.85
CA ASN A 97 -26.23 -28.72 3.33
C ASN A 97 -25.30 -28.32 2.18
N MET A 98 -24.66 -29.31 1.53
CA MET A 98 -23.90 -29.04 0.32
C MET A 98 -24.79 -28.42 -0.77
N VAL A 99 -24.25 -27.41 -1.44
CA VAL A 99 -24.87 -26.78 -2.61
C VAL A 99 -24.14 -27.21 -3.88
N ASP A 100 -24.90 -27.63 -4.89
CA ASP A 100 -24.39 -28.06 -6.21
C ASP A 100 -24.43 -26.94 -7.26
N GLY A 101 -25.23 -25.90 -7.01
CA GLY A 101 -25.33 -24.73 -7.86
C GLY A 101 -25.94 -23.54 -7.13
N VAL A 102 -25.53 -22.34 -7.51
CA VAL A 102 -26.04 -21.10 -6.92
C VAL A 102 -26.71 -20.29 -8.03
N GLU A 103 -27.83 -19.65 -7.71
CA GLU A 103 -28.39 -18.55 -8.50
C GLU A 103 -28.15 -17.27 -7.72
N ILE A 104 -27.68 -16.21 -8.40
CA ILE A 104 -27.27 -14.97 -7.74
C ILE A 104 -28.24 -13.85 -8.13
N ASP A 105 -28.86 -13.24 -7.13
CA ASP A 105 -29.52 -11.95 -7.27
C ASP A 105 -28.58 -10.85 -6.82
N THR A 106 -28.58 -9.73 -7.54
CA THR A 106 -27.69 -8.60 -7.26
C THR A 106 -28.47 -7.33 -6.99
N GLN A 107 -28.02 -6.53 -6.03
CA GLN A 107 -28.54 -5.19 -5.74
C GLN A 107 -27.38 -4.20 -5.59
N GLY A 108 -27.44 -3.02 -6.22
CA GLY A 108 -26.38 -2.00 -6.13
C GLY A 108 -25.05 -2.36 -6.79
N LEU A 109 -24.91 -3.58 -7.31
CA LEU A 109 -23.78 -4.03 -8.11
C LEU A 109 -24.27 -4.82 -9.32
N HIS A 110 -23.42 -4.94 -10.33
CA HIS A 110 -23.69 -5.70 -11.55
C HIS A 110 -22.70 -6.84 -11.73
N LEU A 111 -23.18 -7.96 -12.26
CA LEU A 111 -22.36 -9.06 -12.71
C LEU A 111 -22.42 -9.17 -14.23
N SER A 112 -21.32 -8.88 -14.92
CA SER A 112 -21.26 -9.10 -16.36
C SER A 112 -20.86 -10.54 -16.67
N PRO A 113 -21.45 -11.17 -17.69
CA PRO A 113 -21.05 -12.50 -18.10
C PRO A 113 -19.70 -12.46 -18.82
N ILE A 114 -18.91 -13.53 -18.67
CA ILE A 114 -17.68 -13.74 -19.42
C ILE A 114 -17.84 -14.95 -20.33
N ASN A 115 -17.22 -14.91 -21.51
CA ASN A 115 -17.19 -16.05 -22.41
C ASN A 115 -16.21 -17.11 -21.89
N CYS A 116 -16.75 -18.26 -21.50
CA CYS A 116 -15.98 -19.41 -21.04
C CYS A 116 -15.87 -20.52 -22.10
N GLY A 117 -15.87 -20.14 -23.39
CA GLY A 117 -15.77 -21.07 -24.51
C GLY A 117 -17.01 -21.99 -24.58
N PRO A 118 -16.85 -23.32 -24.52
CA PRO A 118 -17.96 -24.26 -24.63
C PRO A 118 -19.04 -24.10 -23.54
N ALA A 119 -18.68 -23.53 -22.38
CA ALA A 119 -19.62 -23.28 -21.29
C ALA A 119 -20.51 -22.04 -21.50
N GLY A 120 -20.29 -21.29 -22.60
CA GLY A 120 -21.06 -20.09 -22.92
C GLY A 120 -20.73 -18.89 -22.02
N LEU A 121 -21.70 -17.98 -21.92
CA LEU A 121 -21.63 -16.76 -21.13
C LEU A 121 -22.03 -17.03 -19.68
N ILE A 122 -21.10 -16.87 -18.74
CA ILE A 122 -21.36 -17.10 -17.31
C ILE A 122 -20.94 -15.92 -16.43
N THR A 123 -21.78 -15.56 -15.46
CA THR A 123 -21.52 -14.47 -14.50
C THR A 123 -20.77 -14.93 -13.27
N HIS A 124 -20.88 -16.21 -12.92
CA HIS A 124 -20.26 -16.79 -11.73
C HIS A 124 -19.96 -18.28 -11.93
N ARG A 125 -19.18 -18.86 -11.03
CA ARG A 125 -18.88 -20.29 -10.99
C ARG A 125 -18.73 -20.77 -9.55
N LEU A 126 -19.28 -21.95 -9.25
CA LEU A 126 -19.15 -22.60 -7.95
C LEU A 126 -18.25 -23.83 -8.07
N TRP A 127 -17.30 -23.98 -7.15
CA TRP A 127 -16.57 -25.23 -6.91
C TRP A 127 -16.83 -25.71 -5.50
N SER A 128 -16.98 -27.03 -5.34
CA SER A 128 -17.27 -27.67 -4.07
C SER A 128 -16.27 -28.80 -3.83
N LYS A 129 -15.71 -28.87 -2.62
CA LYS A 129 -14.85 -29.97 -2.17
C LYS A 129 -15.39 -30.55 -0.87
N GLN A 130 -15.93 -31.76 -0.96
CA GLN A 130 -16.41 -32.50 0.21
C GLN A 130 -15.23 -32.98 1.07
N LEU A 131 -15.35 -32.79 2.38
CA LEU A 131 -14.43 -33.27 3.42
C LEU A 131 -15.19 -34.21 4.38
N LYS A 132 -14.48 -34.78 5.36
CA LYS A 132 -15.08 -35.72 6.33
C LYS A 132 -16.29 -35.15 7.07
N THR A 133 -16.22 -33.88 7.49
CA THR A 133 -17.22 -33.25 8.38
C THR A 133 -17.93 -32.03 7.78
N GLN A 134 -17.52 -31.59 6.60
CA GLN A 134 -18.04 -30.37 5.96
C GLN A 134 -17.81 -30.39 4.45
N THR A 135 -18.45 -29.49 3.73
CA THR A 135 -18.13 -29.19 2.33
C THR A 135 -17.60 -27.77 2.23
N ASN A 136 -16.46 -27.61 1.57
CA ASN A 136 -15.91 -26.30 1.26
C ASN A 136 -16.38 -25.86 -0.11
N HIS A 137 -16.80 -24.61 -0.22
CA HIS A 137 -17.29 -24.00 -1.43
C HIS A 137 -16.43 -22.77 -1.79
N ILE A 138 -16.19 -22.58 -3.07
CA ILE A 138 -15.63 -21.34 -3.64
C ILE A 138 -16.62 -20.88 -4.71
N LEU A 139 -17.30 -19.77 -4.45
CA LEU A 139 -18.14 -19.08 -5.41
C LEU A 139 -17.34 -17.91 -5.99
N ARG A 140 -16.99 -17.99 -7.28
CA ARG A 140 -16.31 -16.90 -7.99
C ARG A 140 -17.32 -16.08 -8.76
N LEU A 141 -17.30 -14.76 -8.56
CA LEU A 141 -18.00 -13.77 -9.36
C LEU A 141 -17.04 -13.28 -10.44
N ASN A 142 -17.42 -13.41 -11.72
CA ASN A 142 -16.46 -13.27 -12.82
C ASN A 142 -16.08 -11.81 -13.11
N HIS A 143 -17.06 -10.93 -13.24
CA HIS A 143 -16.86 -9.51 -13.44
C HIS A 143 -17.88 -8.76 -12.59
N VAL A 144 -17.40 -8.07 -11.55
CA VAL A 144 -18.21 -7.32 -10.58
C VAL A 144 -18.02 -5.83 -10.87
N THR A 145 -19.11 -5.10 -11.04
CA THR A 145 -19.09 -3.65 -11.25
C THR A 145 -19.95 -2.97 -10.22
N ILE A 146 -19.39 -1.97 -9.54
CA ILE A 146 -20.13 -0.98 -8.75
C ILE A 146 -20.35 0.24 -9.64
N PRO A 147 -21.61 0.64 -9.90
CA PRO A 147 -21.90 1.71 -10.84
C PRO A 147 -21.45 3.08 -10.30
N PRO A 148 -21.13 4.04 -11.19
CA PRO A 148 -20.73 5.40 -10.80
C PRO A 148 -21.73 6.12 -9.88
N SER A 149 -23.04 5.84 -10.03
CA SER A 149 -24.13 6.39 -9.19
C SER A 149 -23.88 6.20 -7.70
N THR A 150 -23.39 5.03 -7.31
CA THR A 150 -23.07 4.67 -5.91
C THR A 150 -22.06 5.65 -5.30
N PHE A 151 -21.05 6.04 -6.07
CA PHE A 151 -19.99 6.94 -5.61
C PHE A 151 -20.43 8.40 -5.66
N LEU A 152 -21.37 8.77 -6.54
CA LEU A 152 -21.93 10.13 -6.61
C LEU A 152 -22.64 10.51 -5.30
N GLU A 153 -23.36 9.57 -4.68
CA GLU A 153 -24.00 9.79 -3.38
C GLU A 153 -22.95 10.03 -2.28
N THR A 154 -21.92 9.18 -2.22
CA THR A 154 -20.80 9.36 -1.28
C THR A 154 -20.13 10.72 -1.50
N LYS A 155 -19.87 11.10 -2.76
CA LYS A 155 -19.25 12.38 -3.11
C LYS A 155 -20.06 13.57 -2.59
N LYS A 156 -21.38 13.57 -2.78
CA LYS A 156 -22.28 14.62 -2.26
C LYS A 156 -22.21 14.74 -0.74
N MET A 157 -22.16 13.62 -0.02
CA MET A 157 -22.00 13.64 1.44
C MET A 157 -20.67 14.27 1.85
N MET A 158 -19.60 13.98 1.11
CA MET A 158 -18.25 14.47 1.37
C MET A 158 -18.04 15.94 1.02
N GLU A 159 -18.86 16.53 0.13
CA GLU A 159 -18.76 17.96 -0.25
C GLU A 159 -18.96 18.92 0.94
N ALA A 160 -19.72 18.50 1.96
CA ALA A 160 -19.98 19.29 3.17
C ALA A 160 -18.95 19.05 4.29
N ILE A 161 -18.02 18.12 4.12
CA ILE A 161 -17.07 17.70 5.17
C ILE A 161 -15.74 18.44 4.99
N CYS A 162 -15.26 19.07 6.07
CA CYS A 162 -13.91 19.62 6.09
C CYS A 162 -12.91 18.48 6.35
N LEU A 163 -12.15 18.12 5.31
CA LEU A 163 -11.16 17.05 5.36
C LEU A 163 -9.80 17.61 5.80
N GLU A 164 -9.19 17.01 6.82
CA GLU A 164 -7.84 17.35 7.28
C GLU A 164 -6.80 17.13 6.16
N GLN A 165 -6.99 16.06 5.40
CA GLN A 165 -6.21 15.69 4.24
C GLN A 165 -7.20 15.35 3.13
N PRO A 166 -7.29 16.16 2.04
CA PRO A 166 -8.21 15.90 0.95
C PRO A 166 -7.53 15.37 -0.33
N LEU A 167 -6.28 14.89 -0.29
CA LEU A 167 -5.48 14.60 -1.48
C LEU A 167 -5.19 13.11 -1.64
N VAL A 168 -5.35 12.58 -2.84
CA VAL A 168 -4.91 11.22 -3.19
C VAL A 168 -3.63 11.33 -4.02
N ALA A 169 -2.53 10.77 -3.53
CA ALA A 169 -1.27 10.77 -4.26
C ALA A 169 -1.32 9.74 -5.39
N ASN A 170 -0.74 10.10 -6.53
CA ASN A 170 -0.71 9.26 -7.72
C ASN A 170 0.70 9.30 -8.34
N PRO A 171 1.47 8.21 -8.29
CA PRO A 171 2.84 8.18 -8.81
C PRO A 171 2.88 8.12 -10.34
N ARG A 172 1.72 7.89 -11.01
CA ARG A 172 1.61 7.68 -12.46
C ARG A 172 0.34 8.35 -13.02
N PRO A 173 0.29 9.69 -13.07
CA PRO A 173 -0.91 10.45 -13.40
C PRO A 173 -1.31 10.46 -14.89
N GLY A 174 -0.50 9.87 -15.78
CA GLY A 174 -0.73 9.86 -17.23
C GLY A 174 -1.84 8.91 -17.69
N PRO A 175 -2.49 9.18 -18.84
CA PRO A 175 -3.50 8.28 -19.42
C PRO A 175 -2.86 6.97 -19.92
N ARG A 176 -3.62 5.87 -19.92
CA ARG A 176 -3.18 4.58 -20.45
C ARG A 176 -3.29 4.56 -21.97
N THR A 177 -2.17 4.60 -22.68
CA THR A 177 -2.15 4.13 -24.08
C THR A 177 -2.09 2.60 -24.09
N GLN A 178 -2.74 1.98 -25.07
CA GLN A 178 -2.75 0.53 -25.24
C GLN A 178 -1.29 0.03 -25.41
N GLY A 179 -0.83 -0.84 -24.52
CA GLY A 179 0.56 -1.32 -24.46
C GLY A 179 1.42 -0.71 -23.34
N TYR A 180 0.96 0.37 -22.71
CA TYR A 180 1.65 1.02 -21.58
C TYR A 180 0.65 1.20 -20.42
N GLU A 181 0.65 0.23 -19.52
CA GLU A 181 -0.23 0.25 -18.36
C GLU A 181 0.28 1.28 -17.33
N PHE A 182 -0.28 2.49 -17.41
CA PHE A 182 -0.07 3.65 -16.52
C PHE A 182 1.31 4.25 -16.50
N GLY A 183 1.40 5.48 -17.02
CA GLY A 183 2.62 6.25 -17.03
C GLY A 183 2.79 6.88 -18.39
N ILE A 184 3.48 8.01 -18.39
CA ILE A 184 4.00 8.59 -19.61
C ILE A 184 5.33 7.86 -19.84
N GLU A 185 5.47 7.15 -20.96
CA GLU A 185 6.67 6.35 -21.23
C GLU A 185 7.94 7.21 -21.07
N GLY A 186 8.80 6.84 -20.11
CA GLY A 186 10.04 7.56 -19.80
C GLY A 186 9.89 8.84 -18.95
N PHE A 187 8.69 9.17 -18.47
CA PHE A 187 8.41 10.37 -17.68
C PHE A 187 7.50 10.06 -16.48
N GLU A 188 8.11 9.82 -15.32
CA GLU A 188 7.38 9.59 -14.07
C GLU A 188 7.40 10.85 -13.18
N PHE A 189 6.24 11.25 -12.69
CA PHE A 189 6.09 12.31 -11.69
C PHE A 189 4.86 12.08 -10.84
N VAL A 190 4.87 12.62 -9.62
CA VAL A 190 3.79 12.43 -8.65
C VAL A 190 2.78 13.57 -8.76
N ALA A 191 1.50 13.22 -8.96
CA ALA A 191 0.38 14.15 -8.86
C ALA A 191 -0.42 13.89 -7.58
N PHE A 192 -1.26 14.87 -7.23
CA PHE A 192 -2.17 14.79 -6.10
C PHE A 192 -3.55 15.25 -6.54
N ASP A 193 -4.52 14.34 -6.48
CA ASP A 193 -5.89 14.62 -6.92
C ASP A 193 -6.77 14.86 -5.68
N HIS A 194 -7.48 15.98 -5.66
CA HIS A 194 -8.42 16.25 -4.57
C HIS A 194 -9.51 15.18 -4.54
N LEU A 195 -9.73 14.56 -3.39
CA LEU A 195 -10.63 13.44 -3.14
C LEU A 195 -12.02 13.69 -3.74
N VAL A 196 -12.64 14.82 -3.36
CA VAL A 196 -14.02 15.17 -3.73
C VAL A 196 -14.13 15.90 -5.07
N THR A 197 -13.28 16.90 -5.35
CA THR A 197 -13.41 17.71 -6.57
C THR A 197 -12.72 17.10 -7.79
N GLY A 198 -11.79 16.16 -7.59
CA GLY A 198 -10.95 15.60 -8.65
C GLY A 198 -9.92 16.59 -9.19
N LYS A 199 -9.82 17.80 -8.65
CA LYS A 199 -8.85 18.79 -9.10
C LYS A 199 -7.43 18.29 -8.82
N ARG A 200 -6.65 18.17 -9.89
CA ARG A 200 -5.24 17.78 -9.83
C ARG A 200 -4.37 18.96 -9.40
N CYS A 201 -3.40 18.66 -8.55
CA CYS A 201 -2.33 19.55 -8.16
C CYS A 201 -1.00 18.80 -8.04
N PHE A 202 0.07 19.56 -7.85
CA PHE A 202 1.43 19.08 -7.73
C PHE A 202 2.12 19.74 -6.53
N CYS A 203 3.14 19.09 -5.99
CA CYS A 203 3.95 19.74 -4.96
C CYS A 203 4.83 20.82 -5.58
N SER A 204 4.88 22.02 -4.98
CA SER A 204 5.73 23.12 -5.45
C SER A 204 7.20 22.74 -5.59
N CYS A 205 7.70 21.80 -4.78
CA CYS A 205 9.07 21.32 -4.89
C CYS A 205 9.35 20.67 -6.26
N ALA A 206 8.35 20.16 -6.98
CA ALA A 206 8.53 19.49 -8.27
C ALA A 206 8.53 20.47 -9.46
N ARG A 207 8.20 21.75 -9.25
CA ARG A 207 7.99 22.74 -10.32
C ARG A 207 9.16 22.82 -11.30
N LEU A 208 10.39 22.92 -10.79
CA LEU A 208 11.58 23.00 -11.65
C LEU A 208 11.78 21.73 -12.50
N ALA A 209 11.50 20.54 -11.94
CA ALA A 209 11.53 19.31 -12.73
C ALA A 209 10.46 19.33 -13.82
N HIS A 210 9.23 19.73 -13.47
CA HIS A 210 8.11 19.82 -14.41
C HIS A 210 8.37 20.82 -15.55
N GLU A 211 8.97 21.97 -15.28
CA GLU A 211 9.36 22.95 -16.30
C GLU A 211 10.38 22.38 -17.29
N LYS A 212 11.37 21.61 -16.80
CA LYS A 212 12.35 20.91 -17.65
C LYS A 212 11.68 19.80 -18.46
N MET A 213 10.80 19.00 -17.84
CA MET A 213 10.03 17.96 -18.53
C MET A 213 9.16 18.56 -19.65
N MET A 214 8.46 19.67 -19.36
CA MET A 214 7.59 20.35 -20.32
C MET A 214 8.40 20.95 -21.47
N SER A 215 9.54 21.59 -21.17
CA SER A 215 10.45 22.15 -22.18
C SER A 215 10.98 21.07 -23.12
N GLU A 216 11.39 19.92 -22.57
CA GLU A 216 11.84 18.77 -23.36
C GLU A 216 10.70 18.21 -24.21
N ALA A 217 9.51 18.01 -23.63
CA ALA A 217 8.35 17.51 -24.35
C ALA A 217 7.95 18.41 -25.54
N ILE A 218 7.98 19.74 -25.37
CA ILE A 218 7.73 20.70 -26.45
C ILE A 218 8.82 20.60 -27.53
N ARG A 219 10.09 20.50 -27.13
CA ARG A 219 11.25 20.44 -28.05
C ARG A 219 11.16 19.24 -29.00
N ILE A 220 10.73 18.08 -28.50
CA ILE A 220 10.68 16.85 -29.30
C ILE A 220 9.28 16.52 -29.82
N ALA A 221 8.26 17.32 -29.51
CA ALA A 221 6.87 17.13 -29.94
C ALA A 221 6.74 16.87 -31.46
N SER A 222 7.53 17.56 -32.28
CA SER A 222 7.54 17.38 -33.75
C SER A 222 8.06 16.02 -34.24
N HIS A 223 8.78 15.28 -33.39
CA HIS A 223 9.47 14.02 -33.70
C HIS A 223 9.05 12.85 -32.79
N SER A 224 8.15 13.09 -31.84
CA SER A 224 7.80 12.16 -30.76
C SER A 224 6.31 11.76 -30.79
N GLY A 225 5.99 10.57 -30.27
CA GLY A 225 4.63 10.05 -30.22
C GLY A 225 3.71 10.71 -29.17
N ALA A 226 2.60 10.04 -28.85
CA ALA A 226 1.49 10.59 -28.05
C ALA A 226 1.83 11.08 -26.63
N TRP A 227 2.98 10.70 -26.07
CA TRP A 227 3.34 10.99 -24.68
C TRP A 227 3.72 12.45 -24.42
N THR A 228 4.32 13.15 -25.39
CA THR A 228 4.71 14.57 -25.22
C THR A 228 3.49 15.46 -25.07
N HIS A 229 2.44 15.21 -25.86
CA HIS A 229 1.16 15.89 -25.72
C HIS A 229 0.51 15.64 -24.35
N GLN A 230 0.72 14.46 -23.74
CA GLN A 230 0.20 14.16 -22.41
C GLN A 230 0.91 14.96 -21.31
N VAL A 231 2.24 15.08 -21.39
CA VAL A 231 3.04 15.91 -20.47
C VAL A 231 2.61 17.36 -20.55
N VAL A 232 2.54 17.90 -21.77
CA VAL A 232 2.11 19.29 -22.00
C VAL A 232 0.70 19.50 -21.44
N ARG A 233 -0.26 18.63 -21.76
CA ARG A 233 -1.64 18.73 -21.25
C ARG A 233 -1.70 18.70 -19.72
N LEU A 234 -0.86 17.91 -19.06
CA LEU A 234 -0.85 17.80 -17.60
C LEU A 234 -0.20 19.00 -16.91
N LEU A 235 0.79 19.63 -17.55
CA LEU A 235 1.65 20.63 -16.92
C LEU A 235 1.35 22.08 -17.31
N SER A 236 0.71 22.34 -18.47
CA SER A 236 0.45 23.71 -18.96
C SER A 236 -0.31 24.60 -17.97
N ASP A 237 -1.28 24.03 -17.25
CA ASP A 237 -2.10 24.74 -16.25
C ASP A 237 -1.95 24.11 -14.84
N ALA A 238 -0.76 23.58 -14.54
CA ALA A 238 -0.49 22.90 -13.29
C ALA A 238 -0.69 23.81 -12.07
N THR A 239 -1.56 23.40 -11.15
CA THR A 239 -1.68 24.02 -9.82
C THR A 239 -0.63 23.41 -8.89
N TYR A 240 0.11 24.26 -8.18
CA TYR A 240 1.14 23.84 -7.21
C TYR A 240 0.74 24.20 -5.79
N ILE A 241 1.02 23.30 -4.85
CA ILE A 241 0.79 23.48 -3.41
C ILE A 241 2.08 23.14 -2.66
N ASP A 242 2.42 23.94 -1.66
CA ASP A 242 3.65 23.78 -0.89
C ASP A 242 3.58 22.57 0.04
N GLU A 243 4.70 21.85 0.11
CA GLU A 243 4.97 20.80 1.10
C GLU A 243 3.96 19.64 1.19
N ILE A 244 3.28 19.31 0.09
CA ILE A 244 2.31 18.21 0.06
C ILE A 244 2.94 16.85 -0.28
N CYS A 245 4.07 16.78 -1.00
CA CYS A 245 4.59 15.47 -1.41
C CYS A 245 5.23 14.67 -0.26
N HIS A 246 5.36 13.36 -0.46
CA HIS A 246 6.01 12.46 0.49
C HIS A 246 7.41 12.93 0.92
N LEU A 247 8.23 13.44 -0.01
CA LEU A 247 9.56 13.96 0.32
C LEU A 247 9.49 15.18 1.25
N CYS A 248 8.59 16.13 0.99
CA CYS A 248 8.42 17.31 1.82
C CYS A 248 7.88 16.94 3.21
N ILE A 249 6.86 16.08 3.27
CA ILE A 249 6.30 15.59 4.53
C ILE A 249 7.38 14.86 5.34
N ALA A 250 8.15 13.98 4.69
CA ALA A 250 9.21 13.22 5.35
C ALA A 250 10.32 14.12 5.90
N ARG A 251 10.73 15.15 5.15
CA ARG A 251 11.72 16.13 5.61
C ARG A 251 11.23 16.94 6.80
N ARG A 252 9.94 17.28 6.84
CA ARG A 252 9.34 18.07 7.93
C ARG A 252 9.05 17.24 9.17
N SER A 253 8.54 16.02 8.99
CA SER A 253 7.84 15.26 10.04
C SER A 253 8.35 13.82 10.21
N GLY A 254 9.35 13.41 9.43
CA GLY A 254 9.91 12.05 9.43
C GLY A 254 9.26 11.11 8.42
N PRO A 255 9.96 10.03 8.02
CA PRO A 255 9.53 9.10 6.98
C PRO A 255 8.25 8.33 7.33
N GLU A 256 8.03 8.00 8.61
CA GLU A 256 6.80 7.33 9.05
C GLU A 256 5.55 8.20 8.83
N ALA A 257 5.68 9.52 8.98
CA ALA A 257 4.59 10.46 8.74
C ALA A 257 4.22 10.50 7.25
N ALA A 258 5.20 10.47 6.34
CA ALA A 258 4.94 10.47 4.90
C ALA A 258 4.15 9.24 4.44
N ALA A 259 4.51 8.05 4.95
CA ALA A 259 3.77 6.82 4.65
C ALA A 259 2.34 6.85 5.20
N SER A 260 2.17 7.32 6.44
CA SER A 260 0.87 7.34 7.11
C SER A 260 -0.08 8.40 6.53
N PHE A 261 0.45 9.50 5.99
CA PHE A 261 -0.35 10.64 5.53
C PHE A 261 -1.23 10.31 4.31
N TYR A 262 -0.72 9.50 3.39
CA TYR A 262 -1.45 9.05 2.20
C TYR A 262 -1.90 7.59 2.26
N GLY A 263 -1.32 6.78 3.14
CA GLY A 263 -1.63 5.34 3.22
C GLY A 263 -1.01 4.52 2.11
N ASP A 264 0.05 5.05 1.50
CA ASP A 264 0.65 4.51 0.29
C ASP A 264 1.71 3.46 0.59
N ASP A 265 1.87 2.51 -0.34
CA ASP A 265 3.14 1.79 -0.45
C ASP A 265 4.17 2.75 -1.06
N ILE A 266 4.97 3.34 -0.18
CA ILE A 266 6.05 4.27 -0.52
C ILE A 266 6.99 3.72 -1.62
N GLY A 267 7.10 2.39 -1.76
CA GLY A 267 7.85 1.74 -2.82
C GLY A 267 7.42 2.18 -4.23
N GLU A 268 6.13 2.40 -4.44
CA GLU A 268 5.55 2.82 -5.74
C GLU A 268 5.98 4.24 -6.14
N PHE A 269 6.39 5.06 -5.17
CA PHE A 269 6.74 6.46 -5.37
C PHE A 269 8.25 6.71 -5.49
N ILE A 270 9.10 5.70 -5.28
CA ILE A 270 10.56 5.87 -5.30
C ILE A 270 11.05 6.38 -6.66
N THR A 271 10.66 5.71 -7.74
CA THR A 271 11.14 6.05 -9.10
C THR A 271 10.74 7.46 -9.55
N PRO A 272 9.47 7.91 -9.44
CA PRO A 272 9.12 9.28 -9.84
C PRO A 272 9.85 10.34 -9.01
N TYR A 273 10.16 10.07 -7.73
CA TYR A 273 10.96 10.99 -6.93
C TYR A 273 12.44 11.01 -7.32
N ILE A 274 13.00 9.89 -7.78
CA ILE A 274 14.37 9.86 -8.33
C ILE A 274 14.44 10.75 -9.57
N ASP A 275 13.50 10.56 -10.50
CA ASP A 275 13.45 11.34 -11.74
C ASP A 275 13.28 12.83 -11.44
N GLN A 276 12.41 13.18 -10.47
CA GLN A 276 12.25 14.55 -10.00
C GLN A 276 13.59 15.14 -9.50
N LEU A 277 14.32 14.43 -8.62
CA LEU A 277 15.58 14.96 -8.06
C LEU A 277 16.70 15.06 -9.10
N MET A 278 16.79 14.10 -10.02
CA MET A 278 17.75 14.14 -11.14
C MET A 278 17.54 15.39 -11.99
N LEU A 279 16.28 15.70 -12.31
CA LEU A 279 15.93 16.88 -13.11
C LEU A 279 16.12 18.19 -12.35
N MET A 280 15.78 18.25 -11.06
CA MET A 280 15.92 19.48 -10.28
C MET A 280 17.38 19.83 -10.02
N SER A 281 18.15 18.87 -9.52
CA SER A 281 19.48 19.12 -8.93
C SER A 281 20.63 18.73 -9.85
N GLY A 282 20.34 18.14 -11.02
CA GLY A 282 21.36 17.59 -11.91
C GLY A 282 22.11 16.39 -11.31
N MET A 283 21.57 15.79 -10.25
CA MET A 283 22.15 14.62 -9.59
C MET A 283 22.17 13.44 -10.56
N ASP A 284 23.19 12.59 -10.44
CA ASP A 284 23.15 11.27 -11.07
C ASP A 284 22.11 10.36 -10.38
N LYS A 285 21.70 9.31 -11.09
CA LYS A 285 20.66 8.38 -10.64
C LYS A 285 20.98 7.70 -9.30
N SER A 286 22.25 7.40 -9.02
CA SER A 286 22.66 6.74 -7.78
C SER A 286 22.53 7.68 -6.59
N THR A 287 22.96 8.93 -6.76
CA THR A 287 22.83 9.98 -5.74
C THR A 287 21.36 10.29 -5.46
N ALA A 288 20.55 10.52 -6.50
CA ALA A 288 19.11 10.76 -6.35
C ALA A 288 18.39 9.59 -5.67
N ARG A 289 18.70 8.35 -6.06
CA ARG A 289 18.17 7.14 -5.40
C ARG A 289 18.53 7.08 -3.93
N SER A 290 19.78 7.38 -3.58
CA SER A 290 20.25 7.36 -2.19
C SER A 290 19.49 8.37 -1.33
N GLU A 291 19.31 9.59 -1.84
CA GLU A 291 18.59 10.68 -1.19
C GLU A 291 17.10 10.34 -0.98
N VAL A 292 16.40 9.85 -2.01
CA VAL A 292 14.98 9.46 -1.92
C VAL A 292 14.79 8.35 -0.89
N GLN A 293 15.59 7.28 -0.97
CA GLN A 293 15.43 6.14 -0.06
C GLN A 293 15.82 6.48 1.39
N TYR A 294 16.73 7.43 1.58
CA TYR A 294 17.08 7.95 2.90
C TYR A 294 15.93 8.80 3.47
N THR A 295 15.47 9.78 2.68
CA THR A 295 14.39 10.70 3.06
C THR A 295 13.10 9.95 3.41
N LEU A 296 12.72 8.97 2.59
CA LEU A 296 11.50 8.18 2.78
C LEU A 296 11.68 6.99 3.72
N GLY A 297 12.85 6.85 4.36
CA GLY A 297 13.12 5.78 5.33
C GLY A 297 13.21 4.37 4.73
N VAL A 298 13.09 4.20 3.41
CA VAL A 298 13.09 2.89 2.73
C VAL A 298 14.38 2.11 2.98
N ARG A 299 15.54 2.79 3.10
CA ARG A 299 16.81 2.13 3.44
C ARG A 299 16.77 1.40 4.79
N ARG A 300 16.04 1.93 5.77
CA ARG A 300 15.87 1.30 7.08
C ARG A 300 15.11 -0.02 6.95
N TRP A 301 13.99 -0.02 6.24
CA TRP A 301 13.17 -1.22 5.98
C TRP A 301 13.92 -2.28 5.15
N MET A 302 14.63 -1.86 4.10
CA MET A 302 15.45 -2.79 3.29
C MET A 302 16.60 -3.39 4.10
N ARG A 303 17.31 -2.60 4.90
CA ARG A 303 18.41 -3.10 5.74
C ARG A 303 17.92 -3.99 6.87
N GLU A 304 16.75 -3.71 7.45
CA GLU A 304 16.12 -4.58 8.46
C GLU A 304 15.69 -5.92 7.84
N ALA A 305 15.05 -5.89 6.66
CA ALA A 305 14.67 -7.10 5.94
C ALA A 305 15.88 -7.93 5.49
N GLU A 306 16.95 -7.26 5.02
CA GLU A 306 18.23 -7.88 4.67
C GLU A 306 18.88 -8.50 5.92
N MET A 307 19.00 -7.74 7.01
CA MET A 307 19.53 -8.21 8.30
C MET A 307 18.76 -9.43 8.79
N TYR A 308 17.43 -9.39 8.80
CA TYR A 308 16.58 -10.52 9.15
C TYR A 308 16.85 -11.75 8.27
N SER A 309 16.93 -11.57 6.95
CA SER A 309 17.21 -12.66 6.01
C SER A 309 18.58 -13.30 6.26
N LEU A 310 19.61 -12.49 6.54
CA LEU A 310 20.95 -12.99 6.84
C LEU A 310 21.01 -13.69 8.21
N VAL A 311 20.37 -13.12 9.24
CA VAL A 311 20.27 -13.73 10.58
C VAL A 311 19.54 -15.07 10.50
N LYS A 312 18.46 -15.17 9.72
CA LYS A 312 17.74 -16.45 9.49
C LYS A 312 18.62 -17.51 8.82
N LYS A 313 19.56 -17.12 7.97
CA LYS A 313 20.55 -18.06 7.40
C LYS A 313 21.60 -18.51 8.41
N LEU A 314 21.92 -17.69 9.41
CA LEU A 314 22.88 -18.02 10.46
C LEU A 314 22.28 -18.84 11.60
N PHE A 315 20.98 -18.64 11.87
CA PHE A 315 20.25 -19.31 12.95
C PHE A 315 18.93 -19.90 12.43
N PRO A 316 18.98 -20.94 11.58
CA PRO A 316 17.78 -21.51 10.98
C PRO A 316 16.80 -22.11 12.00
N ASP A 317 17.31 -22.59 13.14
CA ASP A 317 16.53 -23.29 14.18
C ASP A 317 16.04 -22.36 15.31
N GLN A 318 16.35 -21.07 15.23
CA GLN A 318 15.97 -20.10 16.26
C GLN A 318 14.70 -19.34 15.89
N VAL A 319 13.92 -18.97 16.91
CA VAL A 319 12.81 -18.03 16.73
C VAL A 319 13.38 -16.62 16.60
N ILE A 320 13.12 -15.99 15.46
CA ILE A 320 13.61 -14.64 15.13
C ILE A 320 12.41 -13.72 15.05
N LEU A 321 12.38 -12.72 15.94
CA LEU A 321 11.35 -11.69 15.99
C LEU A 321 11.88 -10.41 15.36
N ARG A 322 11.05 -9.76 14.55
CA ARG A 322 11.32 -8.42 13.98
C ARG A 322 10.56 -7.36 14.75
N GLU A 323 11.11 -6.16 14.82
CA GLU A 323 10.50 -5.00 15.52
C GLU A 323 10.05 -5.33 16.96
N ALA A 324 10.80 -6.20 17.64
CA ALA A 324 10.39 -6.75 18.92
C ALA A 324 10.50 -5.70 20.03
N SER A 325 9.46 -5.59 20.86
CA SER A 325 9.44 -4.74 22.04
C SER A 325 9.10 -5.58 23.27
N PRO A 326 10.10 -6.25 23.88
CA PRO A 326 9.90 -6.96 25.14
C PRO A 326 9.39 -6.00 26.23
N PRO A 327 8.54 -6.43 27.18
CA PRO A 327 7.94 -5.53 28.17
C PRO A 327 8.93 -4.69 28.98
N TRP A 328 10.11 -5.24 29.28
CA TRP A 328 11.20 -4.56 30.01
C TRP A 328 11.91 -3.48 29.18
N LEU A 329 11.72 -3.44 27.86
CA LEU A 329 12.33 -2.46 26.95
C LEU A 329 11.51 -1.14 26.88
N GLY A 330 10.33 -1.12 27.50
CA GLY A 330 9.45 0.05 27.57
C GLY A 330 8.91 0.44 26.20
N ARG A 331 9.05 1.73 25.83
CA ARG A 331 8.57 2.27 24.54
C ARG A 331 9.55 2.06 23.38
N GLN A 332 10.64 1.33 23.58
CA GLN A 332 11.65 1.08 22.54
C GLN A 332 11.45 -0.29 21.89
N ARG A 333 12.05 -0.49 20.72
CA ARG A 333 12.00 -1.73 19.95
C ARG A 333 13.38 -2.09 19.39
N PHE A 334 13.62 -3.38 19.21
CA PHE A 334 14.77 -3.93 18.47
C PHE A 334 14.39 -4.16 17.02
N ASP A 335 15.34 -3.98 16.10
CA ASP A 335 15.15 -4.31 14.68
C ASP A 335 15.02 -5.83 14.49
N VAL A 336 15.91 -6.62 15.11
CA VAL A 336 15.85 -8.10 15.14
C VAL A 336 16.16 -8.60 16.55
N TYR A 337 15.38 -9.56 17.06
CA TYR A 337 15.55 -10.14 18.40
C TYR A 337 15.40 -11.67 18.38
N LEU A 338 16.33 -12.36 19.03
CA LEU A 338 16.35 -13.81 19.22
C LEU A 338 16.28 -14.10 20.73
N PRO A 339 15.07 -14.29 21.28
CA PRO A 339 14.87 -14.40 22.73
C PRO A 339 15.63 -15.56 23.37
N ALA A 340 15.65 -16.72 22.69
CA ALA A 340 16.18 -17.96 23.24
C ALA A 340 17.68 -17.93 23.53
N ILE A 341 18.43 -17.10 22.79
CA ILE A 341 19.88 -16.94 22.96
C ILE A 341 20.26 -15.55 23.51
N GLY A 342 19.27 -14.75 23.92
CA GLY A 342 19.49 -13.41 24.46
C GLY A 342 20.24 -12.49 23.49
N LEU A 343 19.88 -12.49 22.20
CA LEU A 343 20.56 -11.68 21.18
C LEU A 343 19.61 -10.67 20.56
N ALA A 344 19.99 -9.39 20.54
CA ALA A 344 19.32 -8.35 19.79
C ALA A 344 20.28 -7.72 18.77
N LEU A 345 19.78 -7.36 17.59
CA LEU A 345 20.53 -6.62 16.58
C LEU A 345 19.81 -5.32 16.25
N GLU A 346 20.60 -4.26 16.09
CA GLU A 346 20.12 -2.96 15.62
C GLU A 346 21.02 -2.39 14.53
N HIS A 347 20.38 -1.75 13.55
CA HIS A 347 21.06 -1.02 12.51
C HIS A 347 21.04 0.48 12.82
N HIS A 348 22.19 1.03 13.20
CA HIS A 348 22.35 2.44 13.53
C HIS A 348 22.65 3.28 12.29
N GLY A 349 21.74 4.19 11.97
CA GLY A 349 21.95 5.21 10.94
C GLY A 349 23.00 6.26 11.33
N GLU A 350 23.39 7.12 10.38
CA GLU A 350 24.41 8.17 10.60
C GLU A 350 24.00 9.17 11.71
N GLN A 351 22.69 9.37 11.93
CA GLN A 351 22.13 10.23 12.98
C GLN A 351 22.41 9.78 14.42
N HIS A 352 22.92 8.56 14.63
CA HIS A 352 23.40 8.09 15.94
C HIS A 352 24.80 8.60 16.26
N TYR A 353 25.55 9.05 15.24
CA TYR A 353 26.97 9.37 15.36
C TYR A 353 27.28 10.84 15.06
N ARG A 354 26.45 11.50 14.26
CA ARG A 354 26.65 12.88 13.84
C ARG A 354 25.37 13.68 13.94
N ALA A 355 25.52 14.96 14.27
CA ALA A 355 24.43 15.90 14.23
C ALA A 355 24.08 16.15 12.76
N ILE A 356 22.90 15.67 12.35
CA ILE A 356 22.39 15.91 11.00
C ILE A 356 21.29 16.95 11.13
N THR A 357 21.45 18.09 10.47
CA THR A 357 20.50 19.22 10.54
C THR A 357 19.07 18.78 10.23
N ALA A 358 18.90 17.88 9.26
CA ALA A 358 17.61 17.28 8.88
C ALA A 358 16.93 16.45 9.98
N PHE A 359 17.64 16.08 11.05
CA PHE A 359 17.14 15.25 12.16
C PHE A 359 17.02 16.03 13.48
N GLY A 360 17.11 17.36 13.45
CA GLY A 360 17.05 18.21 14.66
C GLY A 360 18.42 18.55 15.25
N GLY A 361 19.51 18.34 14.48
CA GLY A 361 20.85 18.79 14.83
C GLY A 361 21.40 18.20 16.13
N GLU A 362 22.16 19.00 16.88
CA GLU A 362 22.86 18.55 18.10
C GLU A 362 21.91 18.11 19.23
N VAL A 363 20.75 18.77 19.34
CA VAL A 363 19.75 18.44 20.38
C VAL A 363 19.18 17.04 20.17
N ALA A 364 18.90 16.67 18.92
CA ALA A 364 18.42 15.34 18.59
C ALA A 364 19.50 14.27 18.74
N LEU A 365 20.75 14.58 18.38
CA LEU A 365 21.88 13.67 18.62
C LEU A 365 22.01 13.33 20.10
N LYS A 366 21.95 14.33 20.99
CA LYS A 366 22.04 14.12 22.44
C LYS A 366 20.93 13.21 22.96
N ARG A 367 19.69 13.43 22.53
CA ARG A 367 18.54 12.58 22.89
C ARG A 367 18.69 11.15 22.37
N ASN A 368 19.23 10.96 21.17
CA ASN A 368 19.51 9.63 20.63
C ASN A 368 20.56 8.91 21.47
N MET A 369 21.66 9.59 21.83
CA MET A 369 22.69 9.03 22.71
C MET A 369 22.14 8.61 24.08
N GLU A 370 21.28 9.42 24.68
CA GLU A 370 20.61 9.10 25.96
C GLU A 370 19.72 7.85 25.83
N ARG A 371 18.95 7.74 24.74
CA ARG A 371 18.10 6.57 24.46
C ARG A 371 18.92 5.31 24.21
N ASP A 372 20.00 5.41 23.45
CA ASP A 372 20.90 4.30 23.14
C ASP A 372 21.60 3.81 24.41
N ALA A 373 22.05 4.72 25.28
CA ALA A 373 22.63 4.37 26.57
C ALA A 373 21.62 3.65 27.48
N LEU A 374 20.38 4.16 27.58
CA LEU A 374 19.31 3.51 28.33
C LEU A 374 19.01 2.11 27.76
N LYS A 375 18.95 1.97 26.43
CA LYS A 375 18.69 0.70 25.77
C LYS A 375 19.79 -0.32 26.09
N ARG A 376 21.06 0.05 26.00
CA ARG A 376 22.19 -0.81 26.37
C ARG A 376 22.10 -1.27 27.83
N SER A 377 21.78 -0.36 28.75
CA SER A 377 21.61 -0.71 30.17
C SER A 377 20.47 -1.70 30.40
N LEU A 378 19.32 -1.51 29.73
CA LEU A 378 18.19 -2.44 29.82
C LEU A 378 18.54 -3.82 29.24
N CYS A 379 19.29 -3.87 28.14
CA CYS A 379 19.79 -5.11 27.56
C CYS A 379 20.69 -5.86 28.54
N GLU A 380 21.66 -5.18 29.15
CA GLU A 380 22.56 -5.78 30.16
C GLU A 380 21.80 -6.34 31.36
N GLN A 381 20.84 -5.58 31.90
CA GLN A 381 20.01 -6.00 33.04
C GLN A 381 19.18 -7.27 32.74
N ASN A 382 18.83 -7.49 31.47
CA ASN A 382 18.01 -8.62 31.03
C ASN A 382 18.83 -9.73 30.36
N ALA A 383 20.17 -9.71 30.51
CA ALA A 383 21.09 -10.66 29.90
C ALA A 383 20.94 -10.78 28.36
N VAL A 384 20.56 -9.69 27.71
CA VAL A 384 20.48 -9.59 26.24
C VAL A 384 21.74 -8.89 25.73
N GLN A 385 22.45 -9.53 24.82
CA GLN A 385 23.56 -8.90 24.11
C GLN A 385 23.01 -8.10 22.92
N LEU A 386 23.21 -6.79 22.95
CA LEU A 386 22.87 -5.89 21.84
C LEU A 386 24.05 -5.78 20.87
N VAL A 387 23.83 -6.11 19.60
CA VAL A 387 24.81 -5.97 18.52
C VAL A 387 24.38 -4.85 17.58
N GLU A 388 25.16 -3.78 17.59
CA GLU A 388 24.92 -2.59 16.77
C GLU A 388 25.72 -2.69 15.47
N ILE A 389 25.03 -2.47 14.34
CA ILE A 389 25.61 -2.44 13.00
C ILE A 389 25.53 -1.01 12.51
N ARG A 390 26.68 -0.42 12.23
CA ARG A 390 26.76 0.97 11.81
C ARG A 390 26.35 1.15 10.36
N PHE A 391 25.89 2.35 10.02
CA PHE A 391 25.46 2.70 8.68
C PHE A 391 26.52 2.53 7.59
N ASP A 392 27.81 2.63 7.97
CA ASP A 392 28.99 2.49 7.12
C ASP A 392 29.45 1.01 6.96
N GLU A 393 28.84 0.08 7.70
CA GLU A 393 29.12 -1.34 7.57
C GLU A 393 28.24 -1.99 6.48
N GLN A 394 28.86 -2.76 5.59
CA GLN A 394 28.13 -3.52 4.57
C GLN A 394 27.42 -4.73 5.19
N MET A 395 26.09 -4.77 5.08
CA MET A 395 25.22 -5.82 5.60
C MET A 395 25.42 -7.15 4.86
N THR A 396 26.47 -7.89 5.20
CA THR A 396 26.88 -9.13 4.52
C THR A 396 26.99 -10.30 5.49
N LEU A 397 26.83 -11.53 4.99
CA LEU A 397 26.99 -12.75 5.79
C LEU A 397 28.36 -12.84 6.48
N PRO A 398 29.50 -12.53 5.84
CA PRO A 398 30.80 -12.56 6.51
C PRO A 398 30.90 -11.57 7.68
N LEU A 399 30.36 -10.35 7.52
CA LEU A 399 30.35 -9.36 8.59
C LEU A 399 29.53 -9.86 9.80
N LEU A 400 28.31 -10.34 9.55
CA LEU A 400 27.44 -10.85 10.61
C LEU A 400 28.04 -12.08 11.30
N ARG A 401 28.63 -13.03 10.54
CA ARG A 401 29.35 -14.18 11.14
C ARG A 401 30.49 -13.73 12.06
N ARG A 402 31.20 -12.66 11.70
CA ARG A 402 32.27 -12.11 12.54
C ARG A 402 31.71 -11.50 13.82
N LYS A 403 30.70 -10.63 13.73
CA LYS A 403 30.09 -9.97 14.90
C LYS A 403 29.35 -10.95 15.82
N LEU A 404 28.73 -11.98 15.25
CA LEU A 404 27.90 -12.96 15.96
C LEU A 404 28.65 -14.26 16.27
N ARG A 405 29.97 -14.29 16.12
CA ARG A 405 30.79 -15.51 16.28
C ARG A 405 30.52 -16.24 17.59
N ARG A 406 30.31 -15.49 18.68
CA ARG A 406 30.03 -16.01 20.02
C ARG A 406 28.74 -16.86 20.09
N PHE A 407 27.78 -16.57 19.22
CA PHE A 407 26.47 -17.24 19.20
C PHE A 407 26.39 -18.39 18.19
N ILE A 408 27.31 -18.42 17.21
CA ILE A 408 27.35 -19.45 16.16
C ILE A 408 28.18 -20.67 16.60
N MET A 409 29.15 -20.47 17.50
CA MET A 409 30.06 -21.51 18.00
C MET A 409 29.70 -22.02 19.41
N ALA A 410 28.55 -21.60 19.95
CA ALA A 410 27.95 -22.11 21.18
C ALA A 410 26.78 -23.02 20.81
#